data_AF-A0A2S6QUC7-F1
#
_entry.id   AF-A0A2S6QUC7-F1
#
_cell.length_a   1.000
_cell.length_b   1.000
_cell.length_c   1.000
_cell.angle_alpha   90.00
_cell.angle_beta   90.00
_cell.angle_gamma   90.00
#
_symmetry.space_group_name_H-M   'P 1'
#
loop_
_entity.id
_entity.type
_entity.pdbx_description
1 polymer ?
#
loop_
_entity_poly.entity_id
_entity_poly.type
_entity_poly.pdbx_seq_one_letter_code
_entity_poly.pdbx_strand_id
1 'polypeptide(L)' 'LLVGPEGGFSSSERNWLKSCINVTPVGLGNFILRADTAVCAGLSRFFEYYEQS' A
#
# COMPACT_ATOMS: atom_id res chain seq x y z
N LEU A 1 -2.80 6.57 -2.38
CA LEU A 1 -2.15 5.59 -1.48
C LEU A 1 -3.21 5.07 -0.50
N LEU A 2 -3.35 3.75 -0.38
CA LEU A 2 -4.26 3.11 0.59
C LEU A 2 -3.44 2.21 1.52
N VAL A 3 -3.53 2.45 2.83
CA VAL A 3 -2.82 1.68 3.87
C VAL A 3 -3.85 1.16 4.87
N GLY A 4 -3.70 -0.10 5.29
CA GLY A 4 -4.61 -0.73 6.24
C GLY A 4 -4.42 -0.24 7.67
N PRO A 5 -5.36 -0.56 8.57
CA PRO A 5 -5.23 -0.28 10.01
C PRO A 5 -4.08 -1.08 10.63
N GLU A 6 -3.81 -0.92 11.93
CA GLU A 6 -2.68 -1.57 12.61
C GLU A 6 -2.72 -3.10 12.53
N GLY A 7 -3.92 -3.70 12.48
CA GLY A 7 -4.13 -5.14 12.26
C GLY A 7 -4.11 -5.58 10.80
N GLY A 8 -3.93 -4.65 9.86
CA GLY A 8 -4.02 -4.87 8.43
C GLY A 8 -5.45 -5.10 7.93
N PHE A 9 -5.57 -5.35 6.62
CA PHE A 9 -6.85 -5.72 6.00
C PHE A 9 -7.14 -7.21 6.24
N SER A 10 -8.39 -7.52 6.58
CA SER A 10 -8.88 -8.88 6.63
C SER A 10 -8.79 -9.58 5.26
N SER A 11 -8.91 -10.89 5.24
CA SER A 11 -8.91 -11.69 3.99
C SER A 11 -10.01 -11.23 3.02
N SER A 12 -11.21 -10.95 3.55
CA SER A 12 -12.36 -10.51 2.76
C SER A 12 -12.15 -9.12 2.17
N GLU A 13 -11.65 -8.16 2.96
CA GLU A 13 -11.32 -6.82 2.48
C GLU A 13 -10.22 -6.84 1.42
N ARG A 14 -9.18 -7.67 1.61
CA ARG A 14 -8.12 -7.84 0.59
C ARG A 14 -8.68 -8.40 -0.72
N ASN A 15 -9.57 -9.37 -0.66
CA ASN A 15 -10.20 -9.93 -1.85
C ASN A 15 -11.09 -8.89 -2.54
N TRP A 16 -11.85 -8.12 -1.77
CA TRP A 16 -12.66 -7.03 -2.30
C TRP A 16 -11.79 -5.95 -2.96
N LEU A 17 -10.73 -5.47 -2.28
CA LEU A 17 -9.79 -4.48 -2.83
C LEU A 17 -9.14 -4.97 -4.13
N LYS A 18 -8.77 -6.24 -4.22
CA LYS A 18 -8.21 -6.83 -5.45
C LYS A 18 -9.22 -6.94 -6.60
N SER A 19 -10.53 -6.92 -6.31
CA SER A 19 -11.58 -6.92 -7.34
C SER A 19 -11.84 -5.54 -7.93
N CYS A 20 -11.39 -4.47 -7.27
CA CYS A 20 -11.55 -3.11 -7.75
C CYS A 20 -10.58 -2.81 -8.90
N ILE A 21 -11.12 -2.40 -10.05
CA ILE A 21 -10.33 -2.13 -11.28
C ILE A 21 -9.30 -0.99 -11.11
N ASN A 22 -9.52 -0.10 -10.16
CA ASN A 22 -8.69 1.06 -9.86
C ASN A 22 -7.71 0.84 -8.69
N VAL A 23 -7.53 -0.41 -8.25
CA VAL A 23 -6.62 -0.75 -7.14
C VAL A 23 -5.48 -1.61 -7.66
N THR A 24 -4.26 -1.09 -7.53
CA THR A 24 -3.04 -1.84 -7.82
C THR A 24 -2.31 -2.16 -6.52
N PRO A 25 -2.09 -3.44 -6.18
CA PRO A 25 -1.30 -3.81 -5.00
C PRO A 25 0.19 -3.50 -5.26
N VAL A 26 0.83 -2.84 -4.30
CA VAL A 26 2.26 -2.48 -4.37
C VAL A 26 2.97 -2.97 -3.12
N GLY A 27 4.11 -3.65 -3.29
CA GLY A 27 4.99 -4.03 -2.19
C GLY A 27 5.93 -2.88 -1.80
N LEU A 28 6.20 -2.74 -0.50
CA LEU A 28 7.13 -1.73 0.06
C LEU A 28 8.45 -2.36 0.55
N GLY A 29 8.83 -3.52 -0.02
CA GLY A 29 10.00 -4.31 0.38
C GLY A 29 9.64 -5.58 1.13
N ASN A 30 10.61 -6.17 1.84
CA ASN A 30 10.49 -7.51 2.43
C ASN A 30 9.92 -7.52 3.85
N PHE A 31 9.82 -6.36 4.51
CA PHE A 31 9.38 -6.27 5.90
C PHE A 31 7.91 -5.93 6.02
N ILE A 32 7.25 -6.48 7.03
CA ILE A 32 5.91 -6.05 7.44
C ILE A 32 6.05 -4.73 8.18
N LEU A 33 5.52 -3.66 7.59
CA LEU A 33 5.60 -2.32 8.14
C LEU A 33 4.39 -2.04 9.04
N ARG A 34 4.60 -1.27 10.11
CA ARG A 34 3.51 -0.61 10.85
C ARG A 34 2.83 0.40 9.92
N ALA A 35 1.56 0.73 10.20
CA ALA A 35 0.75 1.60 9.36
C ALA A 35 1.46 2.93 9.02
N ASP A 36 1.93 3.66 10.03
CA ASP A 36 2.60 4.96 9.83
C ASP A 36 3.86 4.85 8.97
N THR A 37 4.67 3.81 9.21
CA THR A 37 5.88 3.54 8.41
C THR A 37 5.52 3.20 6.97
N ALA A 38 4.46 2.42 6.75
CA ALA A 38 3.98 2.09 5.41
C ALA A 38 3.45 3.32 4.66
N VAL A 39 2.79 4.26 5.36
CA VAL A 39 2.35 5.53 4.78
C VAL A 39 3.57 6.34 4.32
N CYS A 40 4.55 6.56 5.19
CA CYS A 40 5.75 7.32 4.86
C CYS A 40 6.54 6.69 3.69
N ALA A 41 6.78 5.38 3.74
CA ALA A 41 7.48 4.66 2.67
C ALA A 41 6.71 4.69 1.35
N GLY A 42 5.38 4.53 1.40
CA GLY A 42 4.51 4.59 0.24
C GLY A 42 4.49 5.96 -0.43
N LEU A 43 4.45 7.05 0.36
CA LEU A 43 4.54 8.40 -0.16
C LEU A 43 5.91 8.67 -0.81
N SER A 44 7.01 8.33 -0.14
CA SER A 44 8.36 8.49 -0.71
C SER A 44 8.49 7.79 -2.06
N ARG A 45 8.07 6.53 -2.15
CA ARG A 45 8.13 5.74 -3.38
C ARG A 45 7.26 6.34 -4.49
N PHE A 46 6.10 6.90 -4.15
CA PHE A 46 5.23 7.54 -5.12
C PHE A 46 5.87 8.79 -5.72
N PHE A 47 6.52 9.62 -4.89
CA PHE A 47 7.25 10.80 -5.37
C PHE A 47 8.42 10.42 -6.28
N GLU A 48 9.21 9.40 -5.90
CA GLU A 48 10.32 8.91 -6.73
C GLU A 48 9.86 8.43 -8.12
N TYR A 49 8.70 7.77 -8.19
CA TYR A 49 8.12 7.34 -9.46
C TYR A 49 7.65 8.53 -10.32
N TYR A 50 7.06 9.54 -9.67
CA TYR A 50 6.56 10.73 -10.36
C TYR A 50 7.71 11.57 -10.96
N GLU A 51 8.80 11.79 -10.21
CA GLU A 51 9.96 12.56 -10.69
C GLU A 51 10.71 11.88 -11.86
N GLN A 52 10.55 10.57 -12.03
CA GLN A 52 11.18 9.81 -13.11
C GLN A 52 10.31 9.70 -14.38
N SER A 53 9.07 10.19 -14.34
CA SER A 53 8.09 10.12 -15.44
C SER A 53 7.91 11.47 -16.13
#